data_AF-A0A503WJH6-F1
#
_entry.id   AF-A0A503WJH6-F1
#
_cell.length_a   1.000
_cell.length_b   1.000
_cell.length_c   1.000
_cell.angle_alpha   90.00
_cell.angle_beta   90.00
_cell.angle_gamma   90.00
#
_symmetry.space_group_name_H-M   'P 1'
#
loop_
_entity.id
_entity.type
_entity.pdbx_description
1 polymer ?
#
loop_
_entity_poly.entity_id
_entity_poly.type
_entity_poly.pdbx_seq_one_letter_code
_entity_poly.pdbx_strand_id
1 'polypeptide(L)'
;MSDIASYVAKIVALNGGSIVGKTRLQKSAYFLEELGVGNDFIFEYYYYGPYSDEISIGVDDAKALGYLNLEWKTTKDGTKYAVFTSNSKLKEENYDKKRISILETLSRYDSISIELAATADFLSKNGFEIDPWKETIKRKEDKSTQERVQKAKKLLGELEKI
;
A
#
# COMPACT_ATOMS: atom_id res chain seq x y z
N MET A 1 19.04 -7.09 -1.05
CA MET A 1 17.71 -7.67 -0.83
C MET A 1 17.61 -8.03 0.64
N SER A 2 16.80 -7.30 1.41
CA SER A 2 16.47 -7.75 2.77
C SER A 2 15.50 -8.92 2.67
N ASP A 3 15.46 -9.80 3.66
CA ASP A 3 14.43 -10.82 3.71
C ASP A 3 13.03 -10.16 3.71
N ILE A 4 12.08 -10.83 3.06
CA ILE A 4 10.73 -10.29 2.82
C ILE A 4 10.03 -9.91 4.13
N ALA A 5 10.17 -10.74 5.17
CA ALA A 5 9.56 -10.50 6.49
C ALA A 5 10.08 -9.21 7.13
N SER A 6 11.41 -9.02 7.16
CA SER A 6 12.03 -7.79 7.65
C SER A 6 11.60 -6.58 6.85
N TYR A 7 11.50 -6.69 5.51
CA TYR A 7 11.10 -5.56 4.67
C TYR A 7 9.64 -5.16 4.90
N VAL A 8 8.72 -6.12 4.99
CA VAL A 8 7.31 -5.86 5.32
C VAL A 8 7.19 -5.18 6.69
N ALA A 9 7.94 -5.65 7.70
CA ALA A 9 7.99 -5.00 9.00
C ALA A 9 8.59 -3.58 8.95
N LYS A 10 9.55 -3.36 8.05
CA LYS A 10 10.17 -2.06 7.80
C LYS A 10 9.21 -1.06 7.17
N ILE A 11 8.36 -1.47 6.23
CA ILE A 11 7.31 -0.60 5.68
C ILE A 11 6.42 -0.06 6.81
N VAL A 12 5.97 -0.95 7.71
CA VAL A 12 5.13 -0.56 8.85
C VAL A 12 5.89 0.36 9.82
N ALA A 13 7.17 0.09 10.08
CA ALA A 13 8.00 0.91 10.95
C ALA A 13 8.22 2.33 10.38
N LEU A 14 8.55 2.43 9.08
CA LEU A 14 8.74 3.71 8.39
C LEU A 14 7.44 4.50 8.24
N ASN A 15 6.27 3.85 8.30
CA ASN A 15 4.95 4.50 8.35
C ASN A 15 4.59 4.98 9.77
N GLY A 16 5.56 5.43 10.56
CA GLY A 16 5.34 5.86 11.94
C GLY A 16 4.99 4.72 12.90
N GLY A 17 5.42 3.50 12.60
CA GLY A 17 5.27 2.34 13.48
C GLY A 17 3.98 1.54 13.33
N SER A 18 2.99 2.01 12.55
CA SER A 18 1.72 1.28 12.38
C SER A 18 1.06 1.50 11.03
N ILE A 19 0.33 0.48 10.54
CA ILE A 19 -0.53 0.54 9.35
C ILE A 19 -1.88 -0.12 9.66
N VAL A 20 -2.98 0.53 9.29
CA VAL A 20 -4.34 0.00 9.44
C VAL A 20 -4.86 -0.52 8.10
N GLY A 21 -5.15 -1.82 8.06
CA GLY A 21 -5.76 -2.52 6.94
C GLY A 21 -4.75 -3.18 6.00
N LYS A 22 -5.04 -4.44 5.62
CA LYS A 22 -4.24 -5.24 4.68
C LYS A 22 -4.10 -4.56 3.32
N THR A 23 -5.20 -4.02 2.79
CA THR A 23 -5.20 -3.28 1.52
C THR A 23 -4.24 -2.10 1.56
N ARG A 24 -4.21 -1.35 2.67
CA ARG A 24 -3.32 -0.20 2.81
C ARG A 24 -1.85 -0.64 2.77
N LEU A 25 -1.48 -1.67 3.51
CA LEU A 25 -0.11 -2.23 3.48
C LEU A 25 0.29 -2.67 2.06
N GLN A 26 -0.58 -3.44 1.38
CA GLN A 26 -0.35 -3.90 0.01
C GLN A 26 -0.14 -2.74 -0.97
N LYS A 27 -0.99 -1.69 -0.91
CA LYS A 27 -0.85 -0.54 -1.81
C LYS A 27 0.30 0.39 -1.44
N SER A 28 0.66 0.49 -0.16
CA SER A 28 1.87 1.20 0.27
C SER A 28 3.12 0.55 -0.33
N ALA A 29 3.24 -0.77 -0.23
CA ALA A 29 4.35 -1.50 -0.83
C ALA A 29 4.39 -1.34 -2.36
N TYR A 30 3.22 -1.40 -3.03
CA TYR A 30 3.11 -1.15 -4.46
C TYR A 30 3.73 0.19 -4.87
N PHE A 31 3.35 1.28 -4.20
CA PHE A 31 3.91 2.59 -4.53
C PHE A 31 5.40 2.74 -4.19
N LEU A 32 5.92 1.96 -3.23
CA LEU A 32 7.36 1.92 -3.00
C LEU A 32 8.10 1.25 -4.16
N GLU A 33 7.56 0.16 -4.73
CA GLU A 33 8.10 -0.46 -5.95
C GLU A 33 8.04 0.49 -7.15
N GLU A 34 6.85 1.06 -7.42
CA GLU A 34 6.66 1.93 -8.58
C GLU A 34 7.52 3.19 -8.56
N LEU A 35 7.93 3.65 -7.37
CA LEU A 35 8.80 4.81 -7.20
C LEU A 35 10.29 4.43 -7.02
N GLY A 36 10.64 3.17 -7.29
CA GLY A 36 12.01 2.68 -7.38
C GLY A 36 12.72 2.54 -6.02
N VAL A 37 11.98 2.45 -4.92
CA VAL A 37 12.53 2.32 -3.56
C VAL A 37 11.96 1.11 -2.81
N GLY A 38 11.41 0.15 -3.54
CA GLY A 38 10.86 -1.09 -3.04
C GLY A 38 11.91 -2.14 -2.67
N ASN A 39 11.51 -3.40 -2.75
CA ASN A 39 12.31 -4.61 -2.51
C ASN A 39 12.04 -5.67 -3.58
N ASP A 40 11.75 -5.25 -4.81
CA ASP A 40 11.57 -6.09 -6.00
C ASP A 40 10.36 -7.03 -5.91
N PHE A 41 9.30 -6.63 -5.21
CA PHE A 41 8.06 -7.41 -5.16
C PHE A 41 7.37 -7.48 -6.52
N ILE A 42 6.87 -8.66 -6.85
CA ILE A 42 6.06 -8.86 -8.05
C ILE A 42 4.60 -8.54 -7.71
N PHE A 43 4.02 -7.62 -8.47
CA PHE A 43 2.62 -7.26 -8.39
C PHE A 43 1.85 -7.78 -9.60
N GLU A 44 0.79 -8.52 -9.30
CA GLU A 44 -0.11 -9.07 -10.30
C GLU A 44 -1.51 -8.45 -10.18
N TYR A 45 -2.29 -8.64 -11.23
CA TYR A 45 -3.68 -8.19 -11.24
C TYR A 45 -4.57 -9.11 -10.39
N TYR A 46 -5.10 -8.59 -9.29
CA TYR A 46 -6.01 -9.34 -8.40
C TYR A 46 -7.17 -8.46 -7.91
N TYR A 47 -8.41 -8.92 -8.09
CA TYR A 47 -9.63 -8.16 -7.78
C TYR A 47 -9.56 -6.68 -8.18
N TYR A 48 -9.20 -6.47 -9.44
CA TYR A 48 -9.20 -5.16 -10.06
C TYR A 48 -8.10 -4.20 -9.55
N GLY A 49 -6.96 -4.69 -9.06
CA GLY A 49 -5.80 -3.83 -8.77
C GLY A 49 -4.52 -4.62 -8.43
N PRO A 50 -3.38 -3.92 -8.20
CA PRO A 50 -2.09 -4.57 -7.96
C PRO A 50 -2.05 -5.29 -6.61
N TYR A 51 -1.63 -6.54 -6.57
CA TYR A 51 -1.46 -7.28 -5.33
C TYR A 51 -0.25 -8.21 -5.42
N SER A 52 0.45 -8.39 -4.30
CA SER A 52 1.60 -9.28 -4.21
C SER A 52 1.38 -10.31 -3.10
N ASP A 53 1.44 -11.60 -3.47
CA ASP A 53 1.40 -12.69 -2.49
C ASP A 53 2.65 -12.71 -1.60
N GLU A 54 3.79 -12.25 -2.11
CA GLU A 54 5.05 -12.14 -1.36
C GLU A 54 4.87 -11.26 -0.12
N ILE A 55 4.11 -10.16 -0.24
CA ILE A 55 3.81 -9.30 0.90
C ILE A 55 2.92 -10.02 1.91
N SER A 56 1.92 -10.78 1.46
CA SER A 56 1.03 -11.52 2.36
C SER A 56 1.78 -12.61 3.12
N ILE A 57 2.65 -13.36 2.44
CA ILE A 57 3.57 -14.33 3.04
C ILE A 57 4.52 -13.62 4.02
N GLY A 58 5.09 -12.49 3.59
CA GLY A 58 5.97 -11.66 4.42
C GLY A 58 5.33 -11.16 5.70
N VAL A 59 4.04 -10.82 5.66
CA VAL A 59 3.27 -10.47 6.87
C VAL A 59 3.21 -11.65 7.84
N ASP A 60 2.92 -12.85 7.34
CA ASP A 60 2.79 -14.04 8.19
C ASP A 60 4.14 -14.47 8.77
N ASP A 61 5.20 -14.41 7.98
CA ASP A 61 6.57 -14.66 8.44
C ASP A 61 7.03 -13.61 9.45
N ALA A 62 6.78 -12.32 9.20
CA ALA A 62 7.14 -11.22 10.10
C ALA A 62 6.41 -11.35 11.45
N LYS A 63 5.18 -11.87 11.47
CA LYS A 63 4.47 -12.20 12.71
C LYS A 63 5.11 -13.38 13.43
N ALA A 64 5.42 -14.45 12.71
CA ALA A 64 6.04 -15.65 13.28
C ALA A 64 7.42 -15.34 13.90
N LEU A 65 8.18 -14.44 13.28
CA LEU A 65 9.49 -13.97 13.75
C LEU A 65 9.41 -12.86 14.80
N GLY A 66 8.21 -12.34 15.10
CA GLY A 66 7.99 -11.28 16.10
C GLY A 66 8.33 -9.86 15.64
N TYR A 67 8.62 -9.66 14.35
CA TYR A 67 8.89 -8.34 13.76
C TYR A 67 7.62 -7.48 13.65
N LEU A 68 6.47 -8.11 13.47
CA LEU A 68 5.16 -7.47 13.43
C LEU A 68 4.22 -8.05 14.48
N ASN A 69 3.44 -7.17 15.10
CA ASN A 69 2.20 -7.53 15.79
C ASN A 69 1.01 -7.30 14.85
N LEU A 70 0.05 -8.22 14.86
CA LEU A 70 -1.20 -8.12 14.10
C LEU A 70 -2.39 -8.24 15.07
N GLU A 71 -3.13 -7.15 15.21
CA GLU A 71 -4.38 -7.14 15.97
C GLU A 71 -5.58 -7.05 15.03
N TRP A 72 -6.58 -7.88 15.27
CA TRP A 72 -7.88 -7.73 14.62
C TRP A 72 -8.78 -6.87 15.49
N LYS A 73 -9.27 -5.78 14.92
CA LYS A 73 -10.25 -4.89 15.56
C LYS A 73 -11.56 -4.94 14.79
N THR A 74 -12.63 -4.54 15.45
CA THR A 74 -13.98 -4.53 14.89
C THR A 74 -14.54 -3.12 15.00
N THR A 75 -15.08 -2.60 13.91
CA THR A 75 -15.85 -1.34 13.91
C THR A 75 -17.21 -1.53 14.57
N LYS A 76 -17.94 -0.43 14.83
CA LYS A 76 -19.27 -0.49 15.49
C LYS A 76 -20.31 -1.29 14.70
N ASP A 77 -20.19 -1.32 13.37
CA ASP A 77 -21.02 -2.06 12.43
C ASP A 77 -20.55 -3.51 12.20
N GLY A 78 -19.56 -4.00 12.96
CA GLY A 78 -19.11 -5.40 12.91
C GLY A 78 -18.03 -5.70 11.88
N THR A 79 -17.58 -4.71 11.09
CA THR A 79 -16.52 -4.90 10.09
C THR A 79 -15.17 -5.11 10.78
N LYS A 80 -14.50 -6.23 10.47
CA LYS A 80 -13.17 -6.53 11.01
C LYS A 80 -12.08 -5.88 10.17
N TYR A 81 -11.06 -5.35 10.83
CA TYR A 81 -9.87 -4.80 10.18
C TYR A 81 -8.60 -5.17 10.96
N ALA A 82 -7.50 -5.27 10.21
CA ALA A 82 -6.17 -5.54 10.74
C ALA A 82 -5.47 -4.24 11.16
N VAL A 83 -4.81 -4.24 12.31
CA VAL A 83 -3.84 -3.23 12.71
C VAL A 83 -2.48 -3.88 12.81
N PHE A 84 -1.55 -3.43 11.99
CA PHE A 84 -0.15 -3.84 12.01
C PHE A 84 0.65 -2.85 12.84
N THR A 85 1.46 -3.35 13.76
CA THR A 85 2.42 -2.55 14.53
C THR A 85 3.79 -3.19 14.39
N SER A 86 4.81 -2.39 14.08
CA SER A 86 6.17 -2.91 13.95
C SER A 86 6.90 -2.93 15.28
N ASN A 87 7.53 -4.07 15.59
CA ASN A 87 8.47 -4.23 16.69
C ASN A 87 9.93 -4.16 16.21
N SER A 88 10.14 -3.97 14.89
CA SER A 88 11.46 -4.02 14.29
C SER A 88 12.29 -2.81 14.69
N LYS A 89 13.52 -3.05 15.15
CA LYS A 89 14.52 -2.00 15.33
C LYS A 89 15.17 -1.72 13.98
N LEU A 90 14.79 -0.61 13.36
CA LEU A 90 15.30 -0.23 12.06
C LEU A 90 16.80 0.06 12.13
N LYS A 91 17.56 -0.57 11.23
CA LYS A 91 18.80 0.02 10.74
C LYS A 91 18.43 0.97 9.61
N GLU A 92 18.94 2.19 9.66
CA GLU A 92 18.77 3.15 8.58
C GLU A 92 19.46 2.60 7.33
N GLU A 93 18.74 2.65 6.20
CA GLU A 93 19.24 2.22 4.90
C GLU A 93 19.12 3.35 3.87
N ASN A 94 19.84 3.15 2.77
CA ASN A 94 19.65 3.94 1.57
C ASN A 94 18.16 3.97 1.20
N TYR A 95 17.69 5.15 0.79
CA TYR A 95 16.31 5.47 0.41
C TYR A 95 15.28 5.59 1.54
N ASP A 96 15.61 5.35 2.82
CA ASP A 96 14.61 5.46 3.89
C ASP A 96 13.94 6.84 3.97
N LYS A 97 14.67 7.93 3.69
CA LYS A 97 14.08 9.27 3.56
C LYS A 97 13.02 9.37 2.46
N LYS A 98 13.28 8.77 1.28
CA LYS A 98 12.32 8.74 0.18
C LYS A 98 11.12 7.84 0.50
N ARG A 99 11.37 6.67 1.09
CA ARG A 99 10.32 5.75 1.57
C ARG A 99 9.40 6.43 2.58
N ILE A 100 9.97 7.14 3.56
CA ILE A 100 9.22 7.93 4.56
C ILE A 100 8.38 9.00 3.85
N SER A 101 8.94 9.77 2.92
CA SER A 101 8.19 10.81 2.18
C SER A 101 6.98 10.24 1.41
N ILE A 102 7.15 9.06 0.80
CA ILE A 102 6.06 8.34 0.11
C ILE A 102 5.00 7.89 1.11
N LEU A 103 5.40 7.23 2.20
CA LEU A 103 4.50 6.72 3.24
C LEU A 103 3.75 7.84 3.96
N GLU A 104 4.42 8.95 4.28
CA GLU A 104 3.83 10.17 4.81
C GLU A 104 2.81 10.77 3.82
N THR A 105 3.12 10.75 2.52
CA THR A 105 2.17 11.19 1.50
C THR A 105 0.93 10.31 1.46
N LEU A 106 1.10 9.00 1.47
CA LEU A 106 -0.02 8.04 1.56
C LEU A 106 -0.81 8.24 2.86
N SER A 107 -0.15 8.53 3.99
CA SER A 107 -0.78 8.75 5.32
C SER A 107 -1.89 9.82 5.32
N ARG A 108 -1.80 10.81 4.43
CA ARG A 108 -2.78 11.90 4.29
C ARG A 108 -4.10 11.49 3.63
N TYR A 109 -4.16 10.29 3.05
CA TYR A 109 -5.31 9.79 2.29
C TYR A 109 -5.94 8.56 2.96
N ASP A 110 -7.26 8.42 2.79
CA ASP A 110 -7.99 7.24 3.23
C ASP A 110 -7.64 6.01 2.37
N SER A 111 -7.84 4.82 2.93
CA SER A 111 -7.44 3.56 2.29
C SER A 111 -8.13 3.29 0.95
N ILE A 112 -9.35 3.82 0.75
CA ILE A 112 -10.07 3.64 -0.53
C ILE A 112 -9.46 4.54 -1.60
N SER A 113 -9.17 5.80 -1.27
CA SER A 113 -8.47 6.70 -2.20
C SER A 113 -7.10 6.14 -2.62
N ILE A 114 -6.35 5.53 -1.70
CA ILE A 114 -5.08 4.84 -2.02
C ILE A 114 -5.32 3.62 -2.93
N GLU A 115 -6.36 2.82 -2.66
CA GLU A 115 -6.73 1.67 -3.47
C GLU A 115 -7.07 2.07 -4.92
N LEU A 116 -7.84 3.15 -5.10
CA LEU A 116 -8.20 3.68 -6.41
C LEU A 116 -6.97 4.21 -7.15
N ALA A 117 -6.09 4.95 -6.47
CA ALA A 117 -4.86 5.48 -7.06
C ALA A 117 -3.95 4.35 -7.55
N ALA A 118 -3.69 3.35 -6.72
CA ALA A 118 -2.85 2.20 -7.09
C ALA A 118 -3.48 1.38 -8.24
N THR A 119 -4.81 1.31 -8.29
CA THR A 119 -5.50 0.64 -9.40
C THR A 119 -5.32 1.40 -10.71
N ALA A 120 -5.57 2.71 -10.72
CA ALA A 120 -5.45 3.51 -11.92
C ALA A 120 -4.01 3.54 -12.43
N ASP A 121 -3.02 3.68 -11.54
CA ASP A 121 -1.61 3.63 -11.88
C ASP A 121 -1.19 2.27 -12.44
N PHE A 122 -1.63 1.16 -11.83
CA PHE A 122 -1.32 -0.17 -12.36
C PHE A 122 -1.94 -0.40 -13.74
N LEU A 123 -3.19 0.03 -13.94
CA LEU A 123 -3.90 -0.16 -15.21
C LEU A 123 -3.32 0.68 -16.35
N SER A 124 -2.81 1.88 -16.05
CA SER A 124 -2.14 2.71 -17.07
C SER A 124 -0.89 2.03 -17.63
N LYS A 125 -0.25 1.15 -16.85
CA LYS A 125 0.95 0.38 -17.23
C LYS A 125 0.65 -1.03 -17.76
N ASN A 126 -0.59 -1.49 -17.60
CA ASN A 126 -1.00 -2.88 -17.89
C ASN A 126 -2.23 -2.93 -18.81
N GLY A 127 -2.12 -2.34 -19.99
CA GLY A 127 -3.09 -2.50 -21.08
C GLY A 127 -4.29 -1.55 -21.09
N PHE A 128 -4.35 -0.56 -20.19
CA PHE A 128 -5.39 0.48 -20.16
C PHE A 128 -4.79 1.90 -20.22
N GLU A 129 -3.80 2.10 -21.10
CA GLU A 129 -3.07 3.37 -21.26
C GLU A 129 -3.99 4.56 -21.63
N ILE A 130 -5.06 4.31 -22.39
CA ILE A 130 -5.90 5.38 -22.96
C ILE A 130 -6.78 6.06 -21.89
N ASP A 131 -7.38 5.28 -20.99
CA ASP A 131 -8.25 5.83 -19.92
C ASP A 131 -8.29 4.90 -18.69
N PRO A 132 -7.19 4.86 -17.92
CA PRO A 132 -7.09 3.98 -16.75
C PRO A 132 -8.09 4.36 -15.65
N TRP A 133 -8.51 5.63 -15.59
CA TRP A 133 -9.47 6.12 -14.60
C TRP A 133 -10.88 5.66 -14.90
N LYS A 134 -11.33 5.72 -16.16
CA LYS A 134 -12.64 5.17 -16.55
C LYS A 134 -12.73 3.69 -16.23
N GLU A 135 -11.67 2.93 -16.51
CA GLU A 135 -11.65 1.50 -16.20
C GLU A 135 -11.61 1.25 -14.68
N THR A 136 -10.87 2.05 -13.92
CA THR A 136 -10.85 1.98 -12.44
C THR A 136 -12.24 2.25 -11.86
N ILE A 137 -12.92 3.29 -12.31
CA ILE A 137 -14.27 3.66 -11.86
C ILE A 137 -15.27 2.55 -12.18
N LYS A 138 -15.21 2.00 -13.40
CA LYS A 138 -16.07 0.89 -13.82
C LYS A 138 -15.89 -0.35 -12.96
N ARG A 139 -14.65 -0.67 -12.56
CA ARG A 139 -14.33 -1.88 -11.78
C ARG A 139 -14.57 -1.73 -10.27
N LYS A 140 -14.59 -0.50 -9.77
CA LYS A 140 -14.72 -0.18 -8.35
C LYS A 140 -15.83 0.85 -8.14
N GLU A 141 -16.97 0.64 -8.80
CA GLU A 141 -18.09 1.60 -8.85
C GLU A 141 -18.58 1.99 -7.46
N ASP A 142 -18.75 1.01 -6.57
CA ASP A 142 -19.17 1.18 -5.18
C ASP A 142 -18.21 2.05 -4.34
N LYS A 143 -16.93 2.08 -4.72
CA LYS A 143 -15.88 2.85 -4.04
C LYS A 143 -15.60 4.20 -4.67
N SER A 144 -15.96 4.38 -5.94
CA SER A 144 -15.50 5.47 -6.80
C SER A 144 -16.42 6.70 -6.78
N THR A 145 -16.71 7.21 -5.57
CA THR A 145 -17.37 8.52 -5.46
C THR A 145 -16.50 9.60 -6.09
N GLN A 146 -17.12 10.66 -6.63
CA GLN A 146 -16.40 11.75 -7.28
C GLN A 146 -15.30 12.33 -6.36
N GLU A 147 -15.60 12.51 -5.07
CA GLU A 147 -14.64 12.99 -4.07
C GLU A 147 -13.42 12.06 -3.93
N ARG A 148 -13.64 10.74 -3.82
CA ARG A 148 -12.56 9.76 -3.67
C ARG A 148 -11.70 9.66 -4.93
N VAL A 149 -12.32 9.73 -6.11
CA VAL A 149 -11.58 9.75 -7.38
C VAL A 149 -10.70 11.01 -7.46
N GLN A 150 -11.19 12.17 -7.06
CA GLN A 150 -10.38 13.40 -7.04
C GLN A 150 -9.23 13.32 -6.03
N LYS A 151 -9.49 12.77 -4.83
CA LYS A 151 -8.44 12.49 -3.84
C LYS A 151 -7.37 11.54 -4.38
N ALA A 152 -7.79 10.45 -5.04
CA ALA A 152 -6.89 9.48 -5.63
C ALA A 152 -6.03 10.08 -6.77
N LYS A 153 -6.63 10.90 -7.63
CA LYS A 153 -5.89 11.67 -8.67
C LYS A 153 -4.88 12.64 -8.06
N LYS A 154 -5.29 13.37 -7.02
CA LYS A 154 -4.40 14.27 -6.29
C LYS A 154 -3.23 13.52 -5.66
N LEU A 155 -3.49 12.36 -5.07
CA LEU A 155 -2.45 11.49 -4.52
C LEU A 155 -1.40 11.12 -5.57
N LEU A 156 -1.81 10.63 -6.75
CA LEU A 156 -0.85 10.30 -7.82
C LEU A 156 0.01 11.52 -8.21
N GLY A 157 -0.62 12.68 -8.41
CA GLY A 157 0.13 13.91 -8.73
C GLY A 157 1.01 14.45 -7.60
N GLU A 158 0.79 14.06 -6.34
CA GLU A 158 1.72 14.33 -5.23
C GLU A 158 2.89 13.33 -5.22
N LEU A 159 2.62 12.05 -5.51
CA LEU A 159 3.65 11.01 -5.58
C LEU A 159 4.62 11.20 -6.75
N GLU A 160 4.15 11.67 -7.90
CA GLU A 160 4.99 11.99 -9.08
C GLU A 160 6.04 13.07 -8.82
N LYS A 161 5.90 13.84 -7.73
CA LYS A 161 6.80 14.94 -7.37
C LYS A 161 7.90 14.54 -6.38
N ILE A 162 7.95 13.26 -5.96
CA ILE A 162 8.90 12.71 -4.97
C ILE A 162 10.06 11.99 -5.65
#